data_AF-A0A947WHS0-F1
#
_entry.id   AF-A0A947WHS0-F1
#
_cell.length_a   1.000
_cell.length_b   1.000
_cell.length_c   1.000
_cell.angle_alpha   90.00
_cell.angle_beta   90.00
_cell.angle_gamma   90.00
#
_symmetry.space_group_name_H-M   'P 1'
#
loop_
_entity.id
_entity.type
_entity.pdbx_description
1 polymer ?
#
loop_
_entity_poly.entity_id
_entity_poly.type
_entity_poly.pdbx_seq_one_letter_code
_entity_poly.pdbx_strand_id
1 'polypeptide(L)'
;MFIHSKMKNVLLKSTFCFIIMGTLLLGCGVGVAVAKEGGLENPIKYNTFDAFIKAIAEVVMQIGGVLAVVFIIWSGYLFVTARGSEEQITKAKTVFMWTIVGTAVLLGAYVISTAVVNFVKGLE
;
A
#
# COMPACT_ATOMS: atom_id res chain seq x y z
N MET A 1 18.31 29.97 10.30
CA MET A 1 16.87 29.70 10.06
C MET A 1 16.56 29.19 8.64
N PHE A 2 17.28 29.62 7.59
CA PHE A 2 17.03 29.23 6.19
C PHE A 2 17.35 27.77 5.79
N ILE A 3 18.17 27.04 6.55
CA ILE A 3 18.59 25.67 6.21
C ILE A 3 17.48 24.64 6.46
N HIS A 4 16.54 24.92 7.38
CA HIS A 4 15.52 23.94 7.79
C HIS A 4 14.44 23.71 6.71
N SER A 5 14.22 24.68 5.82
CA SER A 5 13.26 24.58 4.70
C SER A 5 13.84 23.80 3.50
N LYS A 6 15.11 24.03 3.18
CA LYS A 6 15.80 23.35 2.06
C LYS A 6 15.89 21.84 2.26
N MET A 7 16.15 21.36 3.49
CA MET A 7 16.22 19.91 3.77
C MET A 7 14.87 19.20 3.61
N LYS A 8 13.75 19.85 4.00
CA LYS A 8 12.40 19.24 3.91
C LYS A 8 11.99 18.97 2.46
N ASN A 9 12.33 19.88 1.54
CA ASN A 9 12.02 19.72 0.12
C ASN A 9 12.95 18.71 -0.58
N VAL A 10 14.21 18.57 -0.14
CA VAL A 10 15.14 17.58 -0.69
C VAL A 10 14.79 16.16 -0.24
N LEU A 11 14.44 15.97 1.03
CA LEU A 11 13.99 14.67 1.56
C LEU A 11 12.61 14.25 1.00
N LEU A 12 11.65 15.18 0.90
CA LEU A 12 10.34 14.89 0.32
C LEU A 12 10.43 14.55 -1.18
N LYS A 13 11.29 15.25 -1.93
CA LYS A 13 11.54 14.99 -3.36
C LYS A 13 12.28 13.66 -3.58
N SER A 14 13.14 13.26 -2.64
CA SER A 14 13.79 11.94 -2.65
C SER A 14 12.79 10.80 -2.39
N THR A 15 11.93 10.92 -1.37
CA THR A 15 10.90 9.90 -1.08
C THR A 15 9.88 9.78 -2.20
N PHE A 16 9.47 10.90 -2.83
CA PHE A 16 8.57 10.88 -3.99
C PHE A 16 9.23 10.22 -5.21
N CYS A 17 10.54 10.42 -5.43
CA CYS A 17 11.30 9.77 -6.50
C CYS A 17 11.46 8.27 -6.26
N PHE A 18 11.65 7.82 -5.02
CA PHE A 18 11.69 6.38 -4.68
C PHE A 18 10.32 5.70 -4.74
N ILE A 19 9.23 6.41 -4.42
CA ILE A 19 7.86 5.89 -4.58
C ILE A 19 7.52 5.75 -6.06
N ILE A 20 7.81 6.77 -6.89
CA ILE A 20 7.58 6.73 -8.35
C ILE A 20 8.50 5.71 -9.02
N MET A 21 9.78 5.66 -8.69
CA MET A 21 10.71 4.66 -9.22
C MET A 21 10.40 3.25 -8.71
N GLY A 22 9.90 3.10 -7.48
CA GLY A 22 9.45 1.83 -6.93
C GLY A 22 8.17 1.32 -7.58
N THR A 23 7.19 2.20 -7.84
CA THR A 23 6.00 1.87 -8.63
C THR A 23 6.30 1.69 -10.13
N LEU A 24 7.34 2.33 -10.66
CA LEU A 24 7.78 2.19 -12.05
C LEU A 24 8.66 0.94 -12.28
N LEU A 25 9.47 0.53 -11.29
CA LEU A 25 10.26 -0.71 -11.32
C LEU A 25 9.42 -1.95 -10.96
N LEU A 26 8.37 -1.80 -10.15
CA LEU A 26 7.25 -2.76 -10.06
C LEU A 26 6.24 -2.59 -11.21
N GLY A 27 6.49 -1.63 -12.12
CA GLY A 27 5.67 -1.32 -13.29
C GLY A 27 5.70 -2.36 -14.41
N CYS A 28 6.36 -3.51 -14.21
CA CYS A 28 6.17 -4.71 -15.02
C CYS A 28 5.31 -5.80 -14.31
N GLY A 29 4.82 -5.52 -13.09
CA GLY A 29 3.88 -6.36 -12.35
C GLY A 29 2.43 -5.86 -12.40
N VAL A 30 2.16 -4.74 -13.06
CA VAL A 30 0.81 -4.42 -13.54
C VAL A 30 0.60 -5.36 -14.72
N GLY A 31 -0.32 -6.33 -14.59
CA GLY A 31 -0.59 -7.30 -15.64
C GLY A 31 -0.86 -6.61 -16.98
N VAL A 32 0.18 -6.50 -17.81
CA VAL A 32 0.05 -6.33 -19.25
C VAL A 32 -0.64 -7.61 -19.70
N ALA A 33 -1.94 -7.50 -19.93
CA ALA A 33 -2.70 -8.58 -20.51
C ALA A 33 -2.03 -8.95 -21.84
N VAL A 34 -1.51 -10.18 -21.89
CA VAL A 34 -1.18 -10.84 -23.13
C VAL A 34 -2.51 -11.04 -23.85
N ALA A 35 -2.74 -10.25 -24.91
CA ALA A 35 -3.82 -10.46 -25.84
C ALA A 35 -3.66 -11.86 -26.46
N LYS A 36 -4.68 -12.71 -26.33
CA LYS A 36 -4.77 -13.96 -27.09
C LYS A 36 -5.97 -13.88 -28.02
N GLU A 37 -5.67 -14.13 -29.29
CA GLU A 37 -6.55 -14.00 -30.45
C GLU A 37 -7.85 -14.81 -30.36
N GLY A 38 -8.91 -14.23 -30.91
CA GLY A 38 -10.03 -14.97 -31.51
C GLY A 38 -11.27 -15.14 -30.64
N GLY A 39 -12.14 -14.13 -30.65
CA GLY A 39 -13.49 -14.18 -30.07
C GLY A 39 -13.90 -12.80 -29.57
N LEU A 40 -15.20 -12.50 -29.47
CA LEU A 40 -15.70 -11.26 -28.86
C LEU A 40 -15.14 -11.12 -27.45
N GLU A 41 -14.06 -10.35 -27.30
CA GLU A 41 -13.41 -10.07 -26.02
C GLU A 41 -14.37 -9.26 -25.15
N ASN A 42 -14.73 -9.82 -24.00
CA ASN A 42 -15.44 -9.11 -22.97
C ASN A 42 -14.57 -7.90 -22.56
N PRO A 43 -15.04 -6.64 -22.73
CA PRO A 43 -14.24 -5.44 -22.37
C PRO A 43 -13.93 -5.37 -20.87
N ILE A 44 -14.57 -6.24 -20.09
CA ILE A 44 -14.27 -6.56 -18.70
C ILE A 44 -13.70 -7.98 -18.70
N LYS A 45 -12.40 -8.14 -18.44
CA LYS A 45 -11.63 -9.41 -18.55
C LYS A 45 -12.09 -10.56 -17.62
N TYR A 46 -13.29 -10.49 -17.04
CA TYR A 46 -13.79 -11.41 -16.02
C TYR A 46 -15.10 -12.05 -16.48
N ASN A 47 -15.09 -13.37 -16.69
CA ASN A 47 -16.25 -14.14 -17.15
C ASN A 47 -17.10 -14.71 -15.99
N THR A 48 -16.70 -14.46 -14.74
CA THR A 48 -17.37 -14.94 -13.53
C THR A 48 -17.32 -13.88 -12.43
N PHE A 49 -18.36 -13.83 -11.60
CA PHE A 49 -18.44 -12.91 -10.45
C PHE A 49 -17.29 -13.10 -9.47
N ASP A 50 -16.86 -14.35 -9.25
CA ASP A 50 -15.70 -14.69 -8.40
C ASP A 50 -14.39 -14.05 -8.90
N ALA A 51 -14.14 -14.11 -10.22
CA ALA A 51 -12.94 -13.51 -10.82
C ALA A 51 -12.95 -11.97 -10.72
N PHE A 52 -14.13 -11.35 -10.83
CA PHE A 52 -14.28 -9.90 -10.66
C PHE A 52 -14.00 -9.45 -9.22
N ILE A 53 -14.51 -10.18 -8.21
CA ILE A 53 -14.24 -9.87 -6.80
C ILE A 53 -12.77 -10.06 -6.45
N LYS A 54 -12.12 -11.11 -6.97
CA LYS A 54 -10.67 -11.34 -6.78
C LYS A 54 -9.84 -10.21 -7.37
N ALA A 55 -10.19 -9.73 -8.56
CA ALA A 55 -9.49 -8.61 -9.18
C ALA A 55 -9.62 -7.31 -8.38
N ILE A 56 -10.81 -7.00 -7.85
CA ILE A 56 -11.00 -5.84 -6.98
C ILE A 56 -10.17 -6.00 -5.70
N ALA A 57 -10.18 -7.19 -5.10
CA ALA A 57 -9.39 -7.46 -3.90
C ALA A 57 -7.89 -7.27 -4.15
N GLU A 58 -7.34 -7.74 -5.27
CA GLU A 58 -5.93 -7.53 -5.63
C GLU A 58 -5.57 -6.04 -5.80
N VAL A 59 -6.44 -5.27 -6.46
CA VAL A 59 -6.24 -3.82 -6.64
C VAL A 59 -6.25 -3.10 -5.29
N VAL A 60 -7.19 -3.44 -4.41
CA VAL A 60 -7.28 -2.86 -3.06
C VAL A 60 -6.05 -3.23 -2.23
N MET A 61 -5.56 -4.46 -2.32
CA MET A 61 -4.34 -4.90 -1.61
C MET A 61 -3.09 -4.18 -2.09
N GLN A 62 -2.93 -3.96 -3.40
CA GLN A 62 -1.81 -3.19 -3.95
C GLN A 62 -1.81 -1.73 -3.47
N ILE A 63 -2.95 -1.06 -3.55
CA ILE A 63 -3.09 0.34 -3.12
C ILE A 63 -2.93 0.45 -1.60
N GLY A 64 -3.52 -0.48 -0.84
CA GLY A 64 -3.42 -0.54 0.61
C GLY A 64 -1.98 -0.72 1.10
N GLY A 65 -1.19 -1.57 0.43
CA GLY A 65 0.22 -1.76 0.76
C GLY A 65 1.06 -0.50 0.59
N VAL A 66 0.88 0.24 -0.52
CA VAL A 66 1.59 1.50 -0.76
C VAL A 66 1.17 2.57 0.25
N LEU A 67 -0.13 2.67 0.55
CA LEU A 67 -0.64 3.61 1.57
C LEU A 67 -0.05 3.34 2.95
N ALA A 68 0.04 2.08 3.38
CA ALA A 68 0.60 1.71 4.68
C ALA A 68 2.03 2.25 4.86
N VAL A 69 2.88 2.11 3.83
CA VAL A 69 4.26 2.64 3.84
C VAL A 69 4.28 4.17 3.97
N VAL A 70 3.39 4.86 3.26
CA VAL A 70 3.28 6.33 3.34
C VAL A 70 2.90 6.79 4.75
N PHE A 71 1.92 6.13 5.38
CA PHE A 71 1.51 6.46 6.76
C PHE A 71 2.61 6.19 7.79
N ILE A 72 3.40 5.13 7.63
CA ILE A 72 4.55 4.84 8.49
C ILE A 72 5.58 5.98 8.40
N ILE A 73 5.93 6.41 7.19
CA ILE A 73 6.87 7.52 6.99
C ILE A 73 6.33 8.82 7.58
N TRP A 74 5.04 9.11 7.37
CA TRP A 74 4.40 10.31 7.89
C TRP A 74 4.40 10.37 9.42
N SER A 75 4.07 9.25 10.08
CA SER A 75 4.11 9.15 11.54
C SER A 75 5.53 9.34 12.08
N GLY A 76 6.55 8.74 11.44
CA GLY A 76 7.95 8.92 11.79
C GLY A 76 8.44 10.36 11.64
N TYR A 77 8.02 11.04 10.57
CA TYR A 77 8.31 12.47 10.38
C TYR A 77 7.72 13.32 11.52
N LEU A 78 6.47 13.04 11.89
CA LEU A 78 5.79 13.77 12.97
C LEU A 78 6.54 13.63 14.30
N PHE A 79 7.06 12.44 14.62
CA PHE A 79 7.92 12.20 15.78
C PHE A 79 9.21 13.02 15.77
N VAL A 80 9.90 13.09 14.63
CA VAL A 80 11.16 13.86 14.50
C VAL A 80 10.91 15.36 14.59
N THR A 81 9.75 15.83 14.11
CA THR A 81 9.41 17.26 14.17
C THR A 81 8.91 17.74 15.53
N ALA A 82 8.46 16.85 16.41
CA ALA A 82 7.83 17.21 17.67
C ALA A 82 8.76 17.91 18.69
N ARG A 83 10.10 17.81 18.53
CA ARG A 83 11.21 18.61 19.14
C ARG A 83 11.05 19.12 20.59
N GLY A 84 10.19 18.54 21.42
CA GLY A 84 10.01 18.90 22.83
C GLY A 84 8.65 19.49 23.22
N SER A 85 7.68 19.60 22.29
CA SER A 85 6.29 19.90 22.67
C SER A 85 5.55 18.60 22.98
N GLU A 86 5.12 18.41 24.23
CA GLU A 86 4.35 17.23 24.66
C GLU A 86 3.08 17.01 23.83
N GLU A 87 2.43 18.10 23.39
CA GLU A 87 1.24 18.03 22.56
C GLU A 87 1.53 17.40 21.19
N GLN A 88 2.66 17.76 20.57
CA GLN A 88 3.04 17.19 19.27
C GLN A 88 3.51 15.74 19.40
N ILE A 89 4.19 15.38 20.49
CA ILE A 89 4.56 13.99 20.77
C ILE A 89 3.32 13.12 20.98
N THR A 90 2.31 13.64 21.68
CA THR A 90 1.05 12.93 21.91
C THR A 90 0.30 12.70 20.59
N LYS A 91 0.21 13.72 19.73
CA LYS A 91 -0.36 13.59 18.38
C LYS A 91 0.42 12.58 17.52
N ALA A 92 1.76 12.61 17.56
CA ALA A 92 2.60 11.65 16.85
C ALA A 92 2.34 10.20 17.27
N LYS A 93 2.23 9.96 18.58
CA LYS A 93 1.89 8.64 19.14
C LYS A 93 0.52 8.16 18.67
N THR A 94 -0.49 9.02 18.70
CA THR A 94 -1.83 8.66 18.23
C THR A 94 -1.81 8.25 16.76
N VAL A 95 -1.21 9.07 15.89
CA VAL A 95 -1.10 8.77 14.45
C VAL A 95 -0.34 7.47 14.20
N PHE A 96 0.73 7.23 14.94
CA PHE A 96 1.50 5.98 14.85
C PHE A 96 0.69 4.75 15.27
N MET A 97 -0.07 4.84 16.36
CA MET A 97 -0.95 3.75 16.79
C MET A 97 -2.01 3.42 15.72
N TRP A 98 -2.65 4.44 15.15
CA TRP A 98 -3.59 4.26 14.04
C TRP A 98 -2.93 3.65 12.80
N THR A 99 -1.70 4.04 12.51
CA THR A 99 -0.91 3.50 11.40
C THR A 99 -0.60 2.01 11.60
N ILE A 100 -0.20 1.61 12.81
CA ILE A 100 0.04 0.21 13.16
C ILE A 100 -1.25 -0.60 13.01
N VAL A 101 -2.36 -0.11 13.56
CA VAL A 101 -3.65 -0.82 13.48
C VAL A 101 -4.08 -0.99 12.02
N GLY A 102 -3.99 0.06 11.20
CA GLY A 102 -4.33 -0.04 9.78
C GLY A 102 -3.43 -1.03 9.02
N THR A 103 -2.13 -1.03 9.30
CA THR A 103 -1.18 -1.96 8.69
C THR A 103 -1.43 -3.40 9.15
N ALA A 104 -1.70 -3.61 10.44
CA ALA A 104 -2.01 -4.91 11.00
C ALA A 104 -3.29 -5.50 10.42
N VAL A 105 -4.32 -4.68 10.16
CA VAL A 105 -5.56 -5.12 9.52
C VAL A 105 -5.30 -5.53 8.06
N LEU A 106 -4.52 -4.76 7.30
CA LEU A 106 -4.16 -5.11 5.92
C LEU A 106 -3.41 -6.45 5.84
N LEU A 107 -2.38 -6.62 6.68
CA LEU A 107 -1.62 -7.86 6.75
C LEU A 107 -2.46 -9.03 7.28
N GLY A 108 -3.29 -8.77 8.29
CA GLY A 108 -4.19 -9.76 8.89
C GLY A 108 -5.21 -10.29 7.90
N ALA A 109 -5.84 -9.41 7.11
CA ALA A 109 -6.78 -9.80 6.07
C ALA A 109 -6.15 -10.73 5.02
N TYR A 110 -4.92 -10.43 4.60
CA TYR A 110 -4.17 -11.25 3.64
C TYR A 110 -3.84 -12.65 4.20
N VAL A 111 -3.33 -12.70 5.43
CA VAL A 111 -2.97 -13.95 6.10
C VAL A 111 -4.20 -14.83 6.28
N ILE A 112 -5.32 -14.27 6.75
CA ILE A 112 -6.57 -15.01 6.95
C ILE A 112 -7.10 -15.53 5.62
N SER A 113 -7.14 -14.70 4.57
CA SER A 113 -7.60 -15.11 3.24
C SER A 113 -6.79 -16.29 2.68
N THR A 114 -5.47 -16.21 2.79
CA THR A 114 -4.55 -17.27 2.32
C THR A 114 -4.69 -18.54 3.17
N ALA A 115 -4.85 -18.40 4.49
CA ALA A 115 -5.04 -19.52 5.40
C ALA A 115 -6.31 -20.31 5.07
N VAL A 116 -7.43 -19.63 4.78
CA VAL A 116 -8.69 -20.29 4.39
C VAL A 116 -8.54 -21.03 3.07
N VAL A 117 -7.93 -20.41 2.05
CA VAL A 117 -7.72 -21.06 0.75
C VAL A 117 -6.83 -22.29 0.88
N ASN A 118 -5.78 -22.22 1.69
CA ASN A 118 -4.88 -23.34 1.93
C ASN A 118 -5.56 -24.47 2.71
N PHE A 119 -6.40 -24.14 3.69
CA PHE A 119 -7.15 -25.14 4.46
C PHE A 119 -8.15 -25.90 3.57
N VAL A 120 -8.85 -25.21 2.67
CA VAL A 120 -9.75 -25.85 1.71
C VAL A 120 -8.99 -26.74 0.72
N LYS A 121 -7.85 -26.29 0.20
CA LYS A 121 -7.01 -27.09 -0.71
C LYS A 121 -6.38 -28.32 -0.06
N GLY A 122 -6.15 -28.30 1.26
CA GLY A 122 -5.59 -29.44 2.00
C GLY A 122 -6.62 -30.50 2.38
N LEU A 123 -7.91 -30.27 2.08
CA LEU A 123 -9.00 -31.21 2.32
C LEU A 123 -9.40 -32.01 1.06
N GLU A 124 -8.80 -31.69 -0.10
CA GLU A 124 -8.87 -32.47 -1.35
C GLU A 124 -7.64 -33.38 -1.48
#